data_AF-A0A7C2K031-F1
#
_entry.id   AF-A0A7C2K031-F1
#
_cell.length_a   1.000
_cell.length_b   1.000
_cell.length_c   1.000
_cell.angle_alpha   90.00
_cell.angle_beta   90.00
_cell.angle_gamma   90.00
#
_symmetry.space_group_name_H-M   'P 1'
#
loop_
_entity.id
_entity.type
_entity.pdbx_description
1 polymer ?
#
loop_
_entity_poly.entity_id
_entity_poly.type
_entity_poly.pdbx_seq_one_letter_code
_entity_poly.pdbx_strand_id
1 'polypeptide(L)'
;MISTPLPRWAFQTPIVALSMAAAVWVGTLFDQVDSPTARFSNSLWLSSTSDQPCWSDAAIHDGRGEILLPPQDSNGDRVLIVSAFGPPQQTTAVSVRLTSDNAGREATRLDWQPRSQPQPFAMPAARAITAQRVSYTTRPPQLRGGATRNLFLPRPGRDGRSVSDYEPLDCVAAASGRRCQMWRDLQTPWDARLERWADQVVALLEHTVLPAVESSQGTIDDLDGSGGVTVVVTDRVREYSSTTPPLCAFVRPTDFRSDLDRPWSNTGDIVYLQPGVPVADLQPVLAHELTHLAQLSWCRDSFGLAPWPLTDWVAEGVAHAAEVQLTGIWQNVAMRLEAFQRHPERCPLVVDDAVAAGRWREPGSRGAACAFGLWCAEQYGPQWWTAWLSADPDLEDRWQAVGGQSLADVYRAWTVSLCVDGLPGPTGSAEARSKPALRSLEVDGRDETVTIEGTASAYFRLDTADAATVQIAGPRPARLQVTVVHVPRQPR
;
A
#
# COMPACT_ATOMS: atom_id res chain seq x y z
N MET A 1 44.73 12.36 -22.28
CA MET A 1 44.07 11.42 -21.35
C MET A 1 42.58 11.63 -21.49
N ILE A 2 41.90 10.63 -22.05
CA ILE A 2 40.51 10.70 -22.48
C ILE A 2 39.63 10.49 -21.25
N SER A 3 38.81 11.48 -20.91
CA SER A 3 37.79 11.36 -19.86
C SER A 3 36.60 10.58 -20.41
N THR A 4 36.37 9.38 -19.90
CA THR A 4 35.13 8.65 -20.11
C THR A 4 34.02 9.24 -19.22
N PRO A 5 32.83 9.56 -19.76
CA PRO A 5 31.69 9.98 -18.94
C PRO A 5 31.10 8.77 -18.21
N LEU A 6 30.77 8.97 -16.93
CA LEU A 6 30.04 8.01 -16.09
C LEU A 6 28.61 7.76 -16.61
N PRO A 7 28.03 6.56 -16.42
CA PRO A 7 26.71 6.20 -16.93
C PRO A 7 25.56 6.91 -16.19
N ARG A 8 24.54 7.31 -16.97
CA ARG A 8 23.37 8.15 -16.62
C ARG A 8 22.31 7.55 -15.66
N TRP A 9 22.62 6.53 -14.85
CA TRP A 9 21.57 5.68 -14.25
C TRP A 9 21.47 5.78 -12.71
N ALA A 10 22.09 6.78 -12.07
CA ALA A 10 22.16 6.90 -10.61
C ALA A 10 21.25 7.97 -9.96
N PHE A 11 20.39 8.66 -10.73
CA PHE A 11 19.54 9.73 -10.18
C PHE A 11 18.16 9.73 -10.84
N GLN A 12 17.20 8.98 -10.27
CA GLN A 12 15.78 9.19 -10.55
C GLN A 12 14.92 9.07 -9.28
N THR A 13 14.61 10.24 -8.75
CA THR A 13 13.27 10.64 -8.27
C THR A 13 13.21 12.16 -8.54
N PRO A 14 12.24 12.75 -9.28
CA PRO A 14 11.27 12.19 -10.24
C PRO A 14 11.18 12.97 -11.60
N ILE A 15 10.86 12.28 -12.72
CA ILE A 15 10.30 12.73 -14.05
C ILE A 15 11.22 13.24 -15.19
N VAL A 16 11.36 12.47 -16.29
CA VAL A 16 10.82 12.70 -17.67
C VAL A 16 11.10 11.47 -18.55
N ALA A 17 10.06 11.07 -19.30
CA ALA A 17 10.01 9.97 -20.26
C ALA A 17 10.80 10.21 -21.57
N LEU A 18 11.20 9.11 -22.23
CA LEU A 18 11.27 9.05 -23.69
C LEU A 18 11.07 7.61 -24.18
N SER A 19 9.95 7.40 -24.88
CA SER A 19 9.70 6.25 -25.75
C SER A 19 10.51 6.37 -27.04
N MET A 20 11.07 5.27 -27.54
CA MET A 20 11.21 5.03 -28.97
C MET A 20 11.07 3.54 -29.29
N ALA A 21 10.31 3.28 -30.36
CA ALA A 21 10.00 1.98 -30.92
C ALA A 21 11.21 1.34 -31.62
N ALA A 22 11.25 0.00 -31.60
CA ALA A 22 11.85 -0.79 -32.66
C ALA A 22 11.07 -2.11 -32.79
N ALA A 23 10.40 -2.27 -33.93
CA ALA A 23 9.80 -3.51 -34.36
C ALA A 23 10.90 -4.50 -34.77
N VAL A 24 10.82 -5.75 -34.31
CA VAL A 24 11.41 -6.90 -35.00
C VAL A 24 10.41 -8.05 -34.96
N TRP A 25 10.20 -8.62 -36.14
CA TRP A 25 9.27 -9.66 -36.53
C TRP A 25 10.03 -10.98 -36.67
N VAL A 26 9.65 -12.02 -35.93
CA VAL A 26 9.87 -13.46 -36.18
C VAL A 26 8.75 -14.16 -35.38
N GLY A 27 7.90 -15.07 -35.88
CA GLY A 27 7.98 -15.93 -37.05
C GLY A 27 7.76 -17.39 -36.64
N THR A 28 6.50 -17.76 -36.33
CA THR A 28 5.82 -19.07 -36.51
C THR A 28 6.29 -20.40 -35.85
N LEU A 29 5.26 -21.24 -35.58
CA LEU A 29 5.14 -22.70 -35.33
C LEU A 29 5.13 -23.13 -33.84
N PHE A 30 4.10 -23.81 -33.30
CA PHE A 30 3.31 -24.98 -33.76
C PHE A 30 1.82 -24.89 -33.32
N ASP A 31 0.86 -25.13 -34.23
CA ASP A 31 0.04 -26.36 -34.45
C ASP A 31 -0.84 -26.82 -33.26
N GLN A 32 -2.16 -26.60 -33.36
CA GLN A 32 -3.19 -27.58 -33.77
C GLN A 32 -3.41 -28.74 -32.79
N VAL A 33 -4.51 -28.67 -32.03
CA VAL A 33 -5.43 -29.82 -31.84
C VAL A 33 -6.87 -29.29 -31.78
N ASP A 34 -7.67 -29.70 -32.75
CA ASP A 34 -9.13 -29.52 -32.82
C ASP A 34 -9.87 -30.65 -32.09
N SER A 35 -10.84 -30.27 -31.24
CA SER A 35 -12.21 -30.82 -31.08
C SER A 35 -12.44 -32.32 -30.67
N PRO A 36 -13.67 -32.79 -30.32
CA PRO A 36 -14.93 -32.09 -29.96
C PRO A 36 -15.74 -32.69 -28.76
N THR A 37 -16.73 -31.90 -28.30
CA THR A 37 -18.09 -32.25 -27.82
C THR A 37 -18.39 -33.09 -26.56
N ALA A 38 -19.33 -32.50 -25.79
CA ALA A 38 -20.42 -33.09 -25.02
C ALA A 38 -20.12 -33.65 -23.62
N ARG A 39 -20.73 -33.01 -22.61
CA ARG A 39 -21.43 -33.70 -21.50
C ARG A 39 -22.39 -32.76 -20.75
N PHE A 40 -23.67 -33.05 -20.95
CA PHE A 40 -24.82 -32.94 -20.05
C PHE A 40 -24.88 -31.78 -19.03
N SER A 41 -25.74 -30.81 -19.39
CA SER A 41 -26.52 -29.98 -18.49
C SER A 41 -27.33 -30.85 -17.52
N ASN A 42 -26.99 -30.76 -16.24
CA ASN A 42 -27.88 -31.00 -15.09
C ASN A 42 -27.29 -30.22 -13.91
N SER A 43 -27.30 -28.89 -13.98
CA SER A 43 -26.98 -28.03 -12.85
C SER A 43 -28.25 -27.80 -12.04
N LEU A 44 -28.41 -28.63 -10.98
CA LEU A 44 -29.28 -28.33 -9.86
C LEU A 44 -28.99 -26.90 -9.39
N TRP A 45 -30.06 -26.13 -9.19
CA TRP A 45 -30.00 -24.88 -8.46
C TRP A 45 -29.54 -25.20 -7.04
N LEU A 46 -28.26 -24.94 -6.72
CA LEU A 46 -27.85 -24.78 -5.34
C LEU A 46 -28.49 -23.45 -4.89
N SER A 47 -29.68 -23.54 -4.32
CA SER A 47 -30.21 -22.45 -3.49
C SER A 47 -29.17 -22.20 -2.41
N SER A 48 -28.62 -20.99 -2.35
CA SER A 48 -27.68 -20.58 -1.30
C SER A 48 -28.43 -20.44 0.03
N THR A 49 -28.87 -21.55 0.62
CA THR A 49 -29.49 -21.57 1.94
C THR A 49 -28.47 -21.41 3.07
N SER A 50 -27.18 -21.25 2.76
CA SER A 50 -26.15 -20.99 3.75
C SER A 50 -26.07 -19.50 4.08
N ASP A 51 -26.18 -19.15 5.36
CA ASP A 51 -25.86 -17.83 5.92
C ASP A 51 -24.40 -17.38 5.70
N GLN A 52 -23.62 -18.15 4.94
CA GLN A 52 -22.22 -17.86 4.64
C GLN A 52 -22.11 -16.93 3.42
N PRO A 53 -21.22 -15.93 3.47
CA PRO A 53 -20.91 -15.09 2.31
C PRO A 53 -20.37 -15.95 1.16
N CYS A 54 -20.97 -15.80 -0.01
CA CYS A 54 -20.53 -16.42 -1.25
C CYS A 54 -20.36 -15.37 -2.34
N TRP A 55 -19.54 -15.69 -3.34
CA TRP A 55 -19.32 -14.81 -4.48
C TRP A 55 -19.22 -15.61 -5.77
N SER A 56 -19.38 -14.95 -6.90
CA SER A 56 -19.15 -15.53 -8.23
C SER A 56 -18.51 -14.48 -9.12
N ASP A 57 -17.61 -14.93 -9.98
CA ASP A 57 -17.03 -14.11 -11.03
C ASP A 57 -17.96 -14.00 -12.24
N ALA A 58 -17.72 -12.99 -13.05
CA ALA A 58 -18.38 -12.81 -14.32
C ALA A 58 -17.34 -12.62 -15.42
N ALA A 59 -17.55 -13.33 -16.54
CA ALA A 59 -16.70 -13.19 -17.71
C ALA A 59 -16.94 -11.83 -18.37
N ILE A 60 -15.85 -11.10 -18.62
CA ILE A 60 -15.84 -9.86 -19.40
C ILE A 60 -15.06 -10.09 -20.68
N HIS A 61 -15.69 -9.81 -21.82
CA HIS A 61 -15.09 -9.91 -23.15
C HIS A 61 -15.18 -8.56 -23.84
N ASP A 62 -14.03 -8.06 -24.33
CA ASP A 62 -13.91 -6.74 -24.98
C ASP A 62 -14.56 -5.59 -24.18
N GLY A 63 -14.35 -5.61 -22.86
CA GLY A 63 -14.90 -4.62 -21.93
C GLY A 63 -16.40 -4.77 -21.66
N ARG A 64 -17.05 -5.85 -22.10
CA ARG A 64 -18.50 -6.07 -21.89
C ARG A 64 -18.78 -7.38 -21.18
N GLY A 65 -19.82 -7.39 -20.35
CA GLY A 65 -20.30 -8.60 -19.69
C GLY A 65 -21.78 -8.52 -19.37
N GLU A 66 -22.40 -9.69 -19.28
CA GLU A 66 -23.81 -9.85 -18.88
C GLU A 66 -23.90 -10.98 -17.85
N ILE A 67 -24.59 -10.69 -16.76
CA ILE A 67 -24.73 -11.58 -15.60
C ILE A 67 -26.20 -11.83 -15.34
N LEU A 68 -26.60 -13.11 -15.29
CA LEU A 68 -27.94 -13.47 -14.88
C LEU A 68 -28.00 -13.64 -13.36
N LEU A 69 -28.75 -12.77 -12.70
CA LEU A 69 -29.04 -12.87 -11.28
C LEU A 69 -30.26 -13.79 -11.10
N PRO A 70 -30.15 -14.86 -10.29
CA PRO A 70 -31.31 -15.65 -9.92
C PRO A 70 -32.24 -14.83 -9.00
N PRO A 71 -33.51 -15.21 -8.78
CA PRO A 71 -34.33 -14.58 -7.73
C PRO A 71 -33.58 -14.59 -6.38
N GLN A 72 -33.73 -13.54 -5.60
CA GLN A 72 -33.06 -13.39 -4.31
C GLN A 72 -33.93 -13.97 -3.21
N ASP A 73 -33.35 -14.78 -2.33
CA ASP A 73 -33.99 -15.14 -1.07
C ASP A 73 -33.93 -13.97 -0.08
N SER A 74 -34.81 -13.96 0.91
CA SER A 74 -35.01 -12.79 1.79
C SER A 74 -33.83 -12.42 2.71
N ASN A 75 -32.71 -13.15 2.65
CA ASN A 75 -31.73 -13.22 3.74
C ASN A 75 -30.45 -12.37 3.54
N GLY A 76 -30.32 -11.63 2.44
CA GLY A 76 -29.12 -10.81 2.21
C GLY A 76 -29.35 -9.65 1.27
N ASP A 77 -28.29 -8.87 1.05
CA ASP A 77 -28.17 -7.90 -0.04
C ASP A 77 -27.14 -8.43 -1.05
N ARG A 78 -27.34 -8.13 -2.34
CA ARG A 78 -26.36 -8.45 -3.39
C ARG A 78 -25.55 -7.21 -3.73
N VAL A 79 -24.24 -7.40 -3.76
CA VAL A 79 -23.29 -6.35 -4.12
C VAL A 79 -22.53 -6.76 -5.37
N LEU A 80 -22.57 -5.91 -6.40
CA LEU A 80 -21.69 -6.01 -7.55
C LEU A 80 -20.43 -5.19 -7.28
N ILE A 81 -19.28 -5.84 -7.41
CA ILE A 81 -17.96 -5.21 -7.38
C ILE A 81 -17.46 -5.17 -8.82
N VAL A 82 -17.10 -3.98 -9.28
CA VAL A 82 -16.46 -3.77 -10.57
C VAL A 82 -15.09 -3.16 -10.33
N SER A 83 -14.05 -3.90 -10.67
CA SER A 83 -12.66 -3.47 -10.53
C SER A 83 -12.03 -3.26 -11.89
N ALA A 84 -11.21 -2.22 -12.02
CA ALA A 84 -10.36 -2.01 -13.19
C ALA A 84 -8.90 -2.22 -12.79
N PHE A 85 -8.08 -2.68 -13.73
CA PHE A 85 -6.64 -2.79 -13.57
C PHE A 85 -5.93 -1.90 -14.58
N GLY A 86 -5.06 -1.03 -14.10
CA GLY A 86 -4.31 -0.10 -14.94
C GLY A 86 -3.36 0.77 -14.13
N PRO A 87 -2.49 1.54 -14.81
CA PRO A 87 -1.61 2.50 -14.15
C PRO A 87 -2.41 3.58 -13.41
N PRO A 88 -1.86 4.18 -12.35
CA PRO A 88 -2.60 5.05 -11.43
C PRO A 88 -3.15 6.35 -12.04
N GLN A 89 -2.71 6.73 -13.23
CA GLN A 89 -3.20 7.89 -13.98
C GLN A 89 -4.27 7.52 -15.01
N GLN A 90 -4.45 6.23 -15.33
CA GLN A 90 -5.48 5.78 -16.26
C GLN A 90 -6.84 5.84 -15.58
N THR A 91 -7.84 6.31 -16.33
CA THR A 91 -9.24 6.29 -15.91
C THR A 91 -10.03 5.37 -16.84
N THR A 92 -10.96 4.61 -16.24
CA THR A 92 -11.80 3.64 -16.95
C THR A 92 -13.26 3.95 -16.65
N ALA A 93 -13.99 4.45 -17.66
CA ALA A 93 -15.42 4.70 -17.54
C ALA A 93 -16.21 3.39 -17.74
N VAL A 94 -16.97 2.97 -16.72
CA VAL A 94 -17.79 1.75 -16.78
C VAL A 94 -19.25 2.12 -16.55
N SER A 95 -20.11 1.67 -17.47
CA SER A 95 -21.55 1.73 -17.36
C SER A 95 -22.08 0.41 -16.83
N VAL A 96 -22.98 0.47 -15.85
CA VAL A 96 -23.67 -0.68 -15.27
C VAL A 96 -25.18 -0.44 -15.37
N ARG A 97 -25.92 -1.45 -15.83
CA ARG A 97 -27.38 -1.43 -15.92
C ARG A 97 -27.95 -2.71 -15.31
N LEU A 98 -29.05 -2.60 -14.57
CA LEU A 98 -29.81 -3.72 -14.04
C LEU A 98 -31.18 -3.75 -14.72
N THR A 99 -31.55 -4.87 -15.35
CA THR A 99 -32.83 -5.02 -16.07
C THR A 99 -33.63 -6.21 -15.59
N SER A 100 -34.96 -6.12 -15.62
CA SER A 100 -35.85 -7.27 -15.39
C SER A 100 -35.93 -8.21 -16.60
N ASP A 101 -35.53 -7.73 -17.77
CA ASP A 101 -35.51 -8.50 -19.01
C ASP A 101 -34.45 -9.61 -18.94
N ASN A 102 -34.92 -10.86 -18.99
CA ASN A 102 -34.12 -12.08 -18.98
C ASN A 102 -34.16 -12.81 -20.34
N ALA A 103 -34.55 -12.13 -21.42
CA ALA A 103 -34.84 -12.76 -22.71
C ALA A 103 -33.62 -13.45 -23.35
N GLY A 104 -33.45 -14.75 -23.07
CA GLY A 104 -32.79 -15.75 -23.95
C GLY A 104 -31.33 -15.50 -24.35
N ARG A 105 -30.61 -14.61 -23.67
CA ARG A 105 -29.20 -14.30 -23.98
C ARG A 105 -28.23 -15.27 -23.30
N GLU A 106 -27.07 -15.48 -23.93
CA GLU A 106 -25.92 -16.16 -23.32
C GLU A 106 -25.33 -15.28 -22.19
N ALA A 107 -25.97 -15.31 -21.03
CA ALA A 107 -25.47 -14.63 -19.83
C ALA A 107 -24.59 -15.58 -19.01
N THR A 108 -23.61 -15.02 -18.31
CA THR A 108 -22.82 -15.80 -17.34
C THR A 108 -23.75 -16.19 -16.19
N ARG A 109 -23.95 -17.50 -16.00
CA ARG A 109 -24.68 -18.02 -14.85
C ARG A 109 -23.74 -18.03 -13.65
N LEU A 110 -24.18 -17.42 -12.55
CA LEU A 110 -23.37 -17.37 -11.34
C LEU A 110 -23.15 -18.78 -10.77
N ASP A 111 -21.88 -19.11 -10.53
CA ASP A 111 -21.47 -20.29 -9.78
C ASP A 111 -20.96 -19.83 -8.42
N TRP A 112 -21.83 -19.92 -7.41
CA TRP A 112 -21.54 -19.39 -6.08
C TRP A 112 -20.44 -20.21 -5.42
N GLN A 113 -19.28 -19.58 -5.28
CA GLN A 113 -18.15 -20.13 -4.56
C GLN A 113 -18.20 -19.70 -3.10
N PRO A 114 -17.90 -20.61 -2.15
CA PRO A 114 -17.63 -20.20 -0.79
C PRO A 114 -16.43 -19.24 -0.79
N ARG A 115 -16.40 -18.31 0.16
CA ARG A 115 -15.26 -17.42 0.33
C ARG A 115 -13.97 -18.25 0.46
N SER A 116 -13.14 -18.20 -0.58
CA SER A 116 -11.84 -18.84 -0.58
C SER A 116 -10.94 -18.08 0.38
N GLN A 117 -10.30 -18.78 1.32
CA GLN A 117 -9.17 -18.18 2.01
C GLN A 117 -8.01 -18.06 1.02
N PRO A 118 -7.28 -16.93 1.02
CA PRO A 118 -6.08 -16.81 0.22
C PRO A 118 -5.10 -17.92 0.58
N GLN A 119 -4.36 -18.41 -0.41
CA GLN A 119 -3.33 -19.41 -0.15
C GLN A 119 -2.18 -18.76 0.61
N PRO A 120 -1.67 -19.39 1.68
CA PRO A 120 -0.51 -18.85 2.39
C PRO A 120 0.65 -18.69 1.42
N PHE A 121 1.41 -17.60 1.57
CA PHE A 121 2.65 -17.46 0.83
C PHE A 121 3.56 -18.65 1.09
N ALA A 122 4.13 -19.17 0.00
CA ALA A 122 5.34 -19.97 0.12
C ALA A 122 6.43 -18.99 0.55
N MET A 123 6.52 -18.73 1.86
CA MET A 123 7.60 -17.92 2.41
C MET A 123 8.90 -18.55 1.91
N PRO A 124 9.70 -17.85 1.09
CA PRO A 124 10.99 -18.40 0.71
C PRO A 124 11.69 -18.76 2.00
N ALA A 125 12.22 -19.99 2.09
CA ALA A 125 13.01 -20.41 3.24
C ALA A 125 13.98 -19.28 3.52
N ALA A 126 13.80 -18.60 4.67
CA ALA A 126 14.38 -17.29 4.94
C ALA A 126 15.77 -17.28 4.37
N ARG A 127 16.01 -16.52 3.27
CA ARG A 127 17.35 -16.45 2.68
C ARG A 127 18.24 -16.18 3.88
N ALA A 128 19.15 -17.11 4.18
CA ALA A 128 20.00 -16.98 5.35
C ALA A 128 20.72 -15.64 5.16
N ILE A 129 20.24 -14.61 5.86
CA ILE A 129 20.73 -13.24 5.75
C ILE A 129 22.16 -13.36 6.26
N THR A 130 23.08 -13.48 5.30
CA THR A 130 24.47 -13.84 5.54
C THR A 130 25.30 -12.59 5.82
N ALA A 131 24.69 -11.41 5.68
CA ALA A 131 25.23 -10.18 6.21
C ALA A 131 25.28 -10.28 7.74
N GLN A 132 26.47 -10.08 8.31
CA GLN A 132 26.61 -9.80 9.73
C GLN A 132 25.77 -8.57 10.04
N ARG A 133 24.55 -8.78 10.52
CA ARG A 133 23.72 -7.70 11.03
C ARG A 133 24.46 -7.05 12.19
N VAL A 134 24.87 -5.81 11.98
CA VAL A 134 25.32 -4.95 13.07
C VAL A 134 24.06 -4.49 13.80
N SER A 135 23.53 -5.38 14.64
CA SER A 135 22.45 -5.00 15.55
C SER A 135 22.95 -3.93 16.51
N TYR A 136 22.07 -3.02 16.89
CA TYR A 136 22.39 -1.97 17.87
C TYR A 136 23.08 -2.53 19.10
N THR A 137 24.37 -2.22 19.25
CA THR A 137 25.10 -2.54 20.46
C THR A 137 24.61 -1.62 21.56
N THR A 138 24.19 -2.18 22.69
CA THR A 138 23.75 -1.40 23.84
C THR A 138 24.89 -0.49 24.32
N ARG A 139 24.79 0.81 24.04
CA ARG A 139 25.68 1.82 24.61
C ARG A 139 25.07 2.44 25.86
N PRO A 140 25.89 2.81 26.86
CA PRO A 140 25.42 3.71 27.90
C PRO A 140 25.03 5.06 27.28
N PRO A 141 23.97 5.74 27.76
CA PRO A 141 23.60 7.07 27.28
C PRO A 141 24.75 8.04 27.57
N GLN A 142 25.37 8.57 26.52
CA GLN A 142 26.62 9.33 26.62
C GLN A 142 26.57 10.71 25.93
N LEU A 143 25.52 11.01 25.16
CA LEU A 143 25.46 12.26 24.41
C LEU A 143 24.54 13.26 25.12
N ARG A 144 25.15 14.21 25.86
CA ARG A 144 24.54 15.49 26.23
C ARG A 144 25.59 16.60 26.17
N GLY A 145 25.36 17.59 25.30
CA GLY A 145 26.18 18.79 25.16
C GLY A 145 27.52 18.60 24.42
N GLY A 146 27.85 19.52 23.51
CA GLY A 146 29.18 19.64 22.89
C GLY A 146 29.44 18.81 21.63
N ALA A 147 28.83 17.64 21.47
CA ALA A 147 28.92 16.88 20.22
C ALA A 147 28.13 17.60 19.11
N THR A 148 28.75 17.74 17.95
CA THR A 148 28.15 18.35 16.75
C THR A 148 28.07 17.31 15.63
N ARG A 149 27.06 17.47 14.76
CA ARG A 149 26.88 16.66 13.56
C ARG A 149 26.43 17.57 12.44
N ASN A 150 27.08 17.47 11.29
CA ASN A 150 26.67 18.19 10.08
C ASN A 150 25.98 17.20 9.12
N LEU A 151 24.75 17.53 8.78
CA LEU A 151 23.87 16.77 7.87
C LEU A 151 23.47 17.65 6.69
N PHE A 152 22.85 17.05 5.69
CA PHE A 152 22.29 17.76 4.54
C PHE A 152 20.83 17.36 4.34
N LEU A 153 20.02 18.37 4.07
CA LEU A 153 18.60 18.22 3.78
C LEU A 153 18.28 18.87 2.43
N PRO A 154 17.41 18.27 1.60
CA PRO A 154 16.98 18.91 0.36
C PRO A 154 16.17 20.16 0.68
N ARG A 155 16.33 21.24 -0.07
CA ARG A 155 15.53 22.45 0.09
C ARG A 155 14.07 22.16 -0.27
N PRO A 156 13.11 22.67 0.51
CA PRO A 156 11.69 22.53 0.20
C PRO A 156 11.36 22.99 -1.23
N GLY A 157 10.54 22.20 -1.93
CA GLY A 157 10.13 22.51 -3.31
C GLY A 157 11.21 22.31 -4.39
N ARG A 158 12.38 21.75 -4.04
CA ARG A 158 13.38 21.33 -5.03
C ARG A 158 13.28 19.83 -5.31
N ASP A 159 13.72 19.42 -6.50
CA ASP A 159 13.69 18.03 -6.96
C ASP A 159 14.91 17.22 -6.53
N GLY A 160 15.87 17.83 -5.83
CA GLY A 160 17.04 17.17 -5.26
C GLY A 160 18.05 16.68 -6.31
N ARG A 161 17.98 17.18 -7.55
CA ARG A 161 18.84 16.74 -8.66
C ARG A 161 20.21 17.41 -8.71
N SER A 162 20.36 18.55 -8.04
CA SER A 162 21.61 19.31 -7.98
C SER A 162 22.12 19.44 -6.55
N VAL A 163 23.43 19.58 -6.38
CA VAL A 163 24.06 19.86 -5.07
C VAL A 163 23.47 21.13 -4.44
N SER A 164 23.15 22.15 -5.26
CA SER A 164 22.53 23.40 -4.80
C SER A 164 21.10 23.25 -4.31
N ASP A 165 20.47 22.10 -4.55
CA ASP A 165 19.16 21.78 -3.99
C ASP A 165 19.28 21.32 -2.55
N TYR A 166 20.48 21.16 -1.99
CA TYR A 166 20.68 20.77 -0.61
C TYR A 166 21.20 21.92 0.22
N GLU A 167 20.87 21.88 1.50
CA GLU A 167 21.36 22.82 2.49
C GLU A 167 21.93 22.08 3.70
N PRO A 168 23.01 22.63 4.30
CA PRO A 168 23.56 22.07 5.51
C PRO A 168 22.55 22.23 6.66
N LEU A 169 22.62 21.26 7.56
CA LEU A 169 21.90 21.21 8.82
C LEU A 169 22.94 20.94 9.91
N ASP A 170 23.31 22.00 10.62
CA ASP A 170 24.25 21.91 11.73
C ASP A 170 23.48 21.53 13.00
N CYS A 171 23.81 20.36 13.53
CA CYS A 171 23.12 19.80 14.67
C CYS A 171 24.03 19.69 15.89
N VAL A 172 23.43 19.78 17.07
CA VAL A 172 24.06 19.48 18.36
C VAL A 172 23.29 18.39 19.09
N ALA A 173 23.98 17.55 19.85
CA ALA A 173 23.34 16.52 20.65
C ALA A 173 22.33 17.12 21.65
N ALA A 174 21.12 16.57 21.69
CA ALA A 174 20.01 17.04 22.51
C ALA A 174 19.63 16.04 23.62
N ALA A 175 19.43 14.78 23.26
CA ALA A 175 19.11 13.69 24.19
C ALA A 175 19.67 12.37 23.67
N SER A 176 19.84 11.38 24.54
CA SER A 176 20.27 10.04 24.13
C SER A 176 19.71 8.96 25.03
N GLY A 177 19.39 7.83 24.41
CA GLY A 177 19.10 6.55 25.04
C GLY A 177 20.23 5.55 24.75
N ARG A 178 19.97 4.28 25.02
CA ARG A 178 20.85 3.16 24.68
C ARG A 178 20.87 2.79 23.20
N ARG A 179 19.75 2.99 22.50
CA ARG A 179 19.51 2.61 21.08
C ARG A 179 18.89 3.74 20.27
N CYS A 180 18.97 4.96 20.77
CA CYS A 180 18.47 6.15 20.08
C CYS A 180 19.33 7.35 20.44
N GLN A 181 19.66 8.19 19.47
CA GLN A 181 20.36 9.46 19.68
C GLN A 181 19.56 10.59 19.06
N MET A 182 19.28 11.63 19.84
CA MET A 182 18.56 12.79 19.36
C MET A 182 19.49 13.98 19.20
N TRP A 183 19.46 14.55 18.01
CA TRP A 183 20.18 15.74 17.60
C TRP A 183 19.17 16.85 17.32
N ARG A 184 19.50 18.08 17.67
CA ARG A 184 18.69 19.25 17.32
C ARG A 184 19.44 20.12 16.32
N ASP A 185 18.73 20.62 15.34
CA ASP A 185 19.18 21.68 14.46
C ASP A 185 19.44 22.97 15.25
N LEU A 186 20.60 23.59 15.05
CA LEU A 186 21.00 24.85 15.70
C LEU A 186 20.08 26.02 15.37
N GLN A 187 19.37 25.96 14.24
CA GLN A 187 18.42 27.00 13.83
C GLN A 187 17.04 26.82 14.48
N THR A 188 16.76 25.64 15.04
CA THR A 188 15.48 25.36 15.71
C THR A 188 15.51 25.94 17.14
N PRO A 189 14.58 26.84 17.51
CA PRO A 189 14.50 27.38 18.87
C PRO A 189 14.36 26.25 19.88
N TRP A 190 15.10 26.35 20.99
CA TRP A 190 15.19 25.27 21.95
C TRP A 190 15.16 25.81 23.37
N ASP A 191 14.18 25.36 24.13
CA ASP A 191 13.95 25.76 25.51
C ASP A 191 13.86 24.53 26.43
N ALA A 192 13.71 24.77 27.73
CA ALA A 192 13.59 23.71 28.73
C ALA A 192 12.35 22.81 28.52
N ARG A 193 11.33 23.26 27.79
CA ARG A 193 10.16 22.44 27.45
C ARG A 193 10.53 21.43 26.37
N LEU A 194 11.23 21.86 25.32
CA LEU A 194 11.72 20.96 24.26
C LEU A 194 12.77 19.98 24.76
N GLU A 195 13.60 20.37 25.74
CA GLU A 195 14.51 19.42 26.42
C GLU A 195 13.74 18.28 27.10
N ARG A 196 12.70 18.59 27.87
CA ARG A 196 11.86 17.56 28.52
C ARG A 196 11.10 16.71 27.50
N TRP A 197 10.62 17.33 26.43
CA TRP A 197 9.97 16.62 25.33
C TRP A 197 10.93 15.65 24.64
N ALA A 198 12.17 16.05 24.36
CA ALA A 198 13.19 15.18 23.77
C ALA A 198 13.45 13.94 24.63
N ASP A 199 13.55 14.10 25.96
CA ASP A 199 13.69 12.99 26.89
C ASP A 199 12.47 12.03 26.84
N GLN A 200 11.25 12.56 26.71
CA GLN A 200 10.04 11.75 26.56
C GLN A 200 10.00 10.99 25.22
N VAL A 201 10.42 11.62 24.12
CA VAL A 201 10.49 10.97 22.81
C VAL A 201 11.53 9.86 22.80
N VAL A 202 12.70 10.09 23.40
CA VAL A 202 13.72 9.03 23.56
C VAL A 202 13.14 7.86 24.36
N ALA A 203 12.48 8.12 25.50
CA ALA A 203 11.85 7.06 26.28
C ALA A 203 10.79 6.27 25.50
N LEU A 204 9.95 6.96 24.71
CA LEU A 204 8.95 6.35 23.83
C LEU A 204 9.60 5.42 22.79
N LEU A 205 10.66 5.89 22.13
CA LEU A 205 11.40 5.08 21.15
C LEU A 205 12.04 3.85 21.79
N GLU A 206 12.78 4.04 22.89
CA GLU A 206 13.55 2.98 23.55
C GLU A 206 12.68 1.82 24.06
N HIS A 207 11.56 2.18 24.69
CA HIS A 207 10.77 1.26 25.51
C HIS A 207 9.48 0.79 24.84
N THR A 208 9.04 1.45 23.78
CA THR A 208 7.75 1.15 23.15
C THR A 208 7.90 0.92 21.67
N VAL A 209 8.30 1.94 20.90
CA VAL A 209 8.15 1.91 19.44
C VAL A 209 9.23 1.03 18.78
N LEU A 210 10.51 1.24 19.13
CA LEU A 210 11.60 0.49 18.51
C LEU A 210 11.50 -1.02 18.75
N PRO A 211 11.31 -1.52 19.99
CA PRO A 211 11.11 -2.97 20.22
C PRO A 211 9.91 -3.55 19.44
N ALA A 212 8.80 -2.80 19.37
CA ALA A 212 7.60 -3.26 18.68
C ALA A 212 7.83 -3.39 17.17
N VAL A 213 8.46 -2.39 16.55
CA VAL A 213 8.80 -2.43 15.13
C VAL A 213 9.82 -3.54 14.84
N GLU A 214 10.89 -3.64 15.62
CA GLU A 214 11.93 -4.66 15.38
C GLU A 214 11.40 -6.09 15.48
N SER A 215 10.50 -6.34 16.44
CA SER A 215 9.87 -7.66 16.61
C SER A 215 8.85 -8.01 15.53
N SER A 216 8.20 -7.00 14.93
CA SER A 216 7.14 -7.19 13.94
C SER A 216 7.63 -7.12 12.49
N GLN A 217 8.43 -6.10 12.16
CA GLN A 217 8.80 -5.73 10.79
C GLN A 217 10.25 -6.10 10.43
N GLY A 218 11.07 -6.41 11.44
CA GLY A 218 12.48 -6.75 11.27
C GLY A 218 13.41 -5.68 11.86
N THR A 219 14.68 -6.05 12.01
CA THR A 219 15.71 -5.20 12.63
C THR A 219 16.04 -3.99 11.77
N ILE A 220 16.44 -2.91 12.42
CA ILE A 220 16.94 -1.70 11.76
C ILE A 220 18.47 -1.70 11.84
N ASP A 221 19.14 -1.42 10.72
CA ASP A 221 20.59 -1.34 10.63
C ASP A 221 21.12 -0.04 11.26
N ASP A 222 22.20 -0.15 12.05
CA ASP A 222 23.03 0.98 12.49
C ASP A 222 23.97 1.40 11.36
N LEU A 223 23.53 2.33 10.52
CA LEU A 223 24.23 2.68 9.29
C LEU A 223 25.41 3.62 9.52
N ASP A 224 25.29 4.48 10.52
CA ASP A 224 26.29 5.50 10.84
C ASP A 224 27.22 5.11 12.00
N GLY A 225 27.03 3.92 12.58
CA GLY A 225 27.84 3.39 13.68
C GLY A 225 27.61 4.12 15.00
N SER A 226 26.49 4.83 15.12
CA SER A 226 26.14 5.56 16.34
C SER A 226 25.71 4.61 17.47
N GLY A 227 25.28 3.39 17.14
CA GLY A 227 24.78 2.38 18.06
C GLY A 227 23.27 2.44 18.30
N GLY A 228 22.53 3.23 17.52
CA GLY A 228 21.09 3.44 17.68
C GLY A 228 20.48 4.30 16.58
N VAL A 229 19.15 4.34 16.50
CA VAL A 229 18.44 5.23 15.56
C VAL A 229 18.83 6.68 15.82
N THR A 230 19.20 7.40 14.76
CA THR A 230 19.45 8.84 14.82
C THR A 230 18.14 9.61 14.58
N VAL A 231 17.74 10.45 15.54
CA VAL A 231 16.59 11.35 15.42
C VAL A 231 17.10 12.78 15.30
N VAL A 232 16.68 13.50 14.27
CA VAL A 232 17.06 14.89 14.00
C VAL A 232 15.85 15.78 14.14
N VAL A 233 15.85 16.64 15.16
CA VAL A 233 14.76 17.57 15.44
C VAL A 233 15.02 18.89 14.70
N THR A 234 14.13 19.24 13.78
CA THR A 234 14.22 20.49 13.00
C THR A 234 12.85 21.03 12.62
N ASP A 235 12.67 22.35 12.67
CA ASP A 235 11.45 23.01 12.19
C ASP A 235 11.24 22.88 10.67
N ARG A 236 12.31 22.59 9.91
CA ARG A 236 12.27 22.43 8.45
C ARG A 236 11.37 21.29 8.00
N VAL A 237 11.06 20.32 8.87
CA VAL A 237 10.09 19.23 8.58
C VAL A 237 8.75 19.80 8.08
N ARG A 238 8.31 20.94 8.64
CA ARG A 238 7.05 21.60 8.26
C ARG A 238 7.04 22.10 6.82
N GLU A 239 8.21 22.40 6.26
CA GLU A 239 8.33 23.04 4.95
C GLU A 239 8.21 22.03 3.80
N TYR A 240 8.46 20.74 4.05
CA TYR A 240 8.35 19.68 3.05
C TYR A 240 6.91 19.31 2.68
N SER A 241 5.93 19.83 3.41
CA SER A 241 4.54 19.51 3.19
C SER A 241 3.63 20.69 3.45
N SER A 242 3.01 21.20 2.38
CA SER A 242 1.89 22.13 2.49
C SER A 242 0.54 21.43 2.74
N THR A 243 0.53 20.10 2.91
CA THR A 243 -0.70 19.33 3.12
C THR A 243 -1.23 19.49 4.53
N THR A 244 -2.55 19.32 4.70
CA THR A 244 -3.21 19.19 5.99
C THR A 244 -3.59 17.72 6.22
N PRO A 245 -3.19 17.09 7.35
CA PRO A 245 -2.35 17.63 8.42
C PRO A 245 -0.88 17.80 8.01
N PRO A 246 -0.13 18.67 8.72
CA PRO A 246 1.30 18.89 8.46
C PRO A 246 2.11 17.61 8.69
N LEU A 247 3.28 17.53 8.06
CA LEU A 247 4.21 16.42 8.24
C LEU A 247 4.85 16.50 9.63
N CYS A 248 4.73 15.45 10.44
CA CYS A 248 5.32 15.42 11.78
C CYS A 248 6.74 14.81 11.78
N ALA A 249 6.99 13.84 10.91
CA ALA A 249 8.29 13.21 10.74
C ALA A 249 8.43 12.66 9.32
N PHE A 250 9.65 12.33 8.92
CA PHE A 250 9.90 11.54 7.71
C PHE A 250 11.27 10.85 7.77
N VAL A 251 11.41 9.80 6.96
CA VAL A 251 12.67 9.15 6.61
C VAL A 251 13.03 9.47 5.15
N ARG A 252 14.32 9.53 4.84
CA ARG A 252 14.82 9.65 3.46
C ARG A 252 15.42 8.31 3.01
N PRO A 253 14.83 7.63 2.00
CA PRO A 253 15.41 6.41 1.45
C PRO A 253 16.86 6.59 0.95
N THR A 254 17.22 7.78 0.45
CA THR A 254 18.59 8.05 0.00
C THR A 254 19.61 8.05 1.13
N ASP A 255 19.21 8.31 2.38
CA ASP A 255 20.14 8.24 3.52
C ASP A 255 20.58 6.80 3.82
N PHE A 256 19.88 5.78 3.30
CA PHE A 256 20.26 4.36 3.39
C PHE A 256 21.21 3.90 2.27
N ARG A 257 21.44 4.75 1.27
CA ARG A 257 22.33 4.45 0.13
C ARG A 257 23.77 4.80 0.48
N SER A 258 24.65 3.79 0.48
CA SER A 258 26.09 3.94 0.74
C SER A 258 26.91 4.28 -0.50
N ASP A 259 26.31 4.19 -1.69
CA ASP A 259 26.89 4.59 -2.97
C ASP A 259 26.70 6.06 -3.31
N LEU A 260 25.97 6.81 -2.48
CA LEU A 260 25.73 8.24 -2.64
C LEU A 260 26.60 9.03 -1.66
N ASP A 261 27.35 9.99 -2.19
CA ASP A 261 28.11 10.93 -1.39
C ASP A 261 27.20 12.01 -0.75
N ARG A 262 27.76 12.81 0.15
CA ARG A 262 27.14 14.07 0.56
C ARG A 262 27.12 15.07 -0.61
N PRO A 263 26.06 15.87 -0.77
CA PRO A 263 24.91 16.03 0.13
C PRO A 263 23.71 15.10 -0.18
N TRP A 264 23.82 14.22 -1.17
CA TRP A 264 22.70 13.38 -1.62
C TRP A 264 22.27 12.36 -0.56
N SER A 265 23.22 11.86 0.23
CA SER A 265 23.00 10.95 1.35
C SER A 265 23.75 11.43 2.60
N ASN A 266 23.14 11.19 3.76
CA ASN A 266 23.81 11.29 5.06
C ASN A 266 24.35 9.96 5.56
N THR A 267 24.12 8.87 4.82
CA THR A 267 24.57 7.50 5.12
C THR A 267 24.23 7.10 6.55
N GLY A 268 22.95 7.17 6.92
CA GLY A 268 22.48 7.00 8.29
C GLY A 268 21.02 6.58 8.39
N ASP A 269 20.69 5.87 9.46
CA ASP A 269 19.36 5.49 9.91
C ASP A 269 18.68 6.67 10.64
N ILE A 270 18.28 7.67 9.84
CA ILE A 270 17.84 8.97 10.33
C ILE A 270 16.32 9.15 10.22
N VAL A 271 15.69 9.53 11.32
CA VAL A 271 14.32 10.09 11.35
C VAL A 271 14.41 11.60 11.56
N TYR A 272 13.85 12.37 10.63
CA TYR A 272 13.70 13.82 10.80
C TYR A 272 12.35 14.11 11.46
N LEU A 273 12.36 14.87 12.56
CA LEU A 273 11.21 15.03 13.45
C LEU A 273 10.90 16.51 13.71
N GLN A 274 9.62 16.87 13.60
CA GLN A 274 9.14 18.21 13.92
C GLN A 274 9.16 18.43 15.45
N PRO A 275 9.71 19.56 15.94
CA PRO A 275 9.75 19.84 17.37
C PRO A 275 8.35 20.06 17.96
N GLY A 276 8.17 19.55 19.19
CA GLY A 276 7.05 19.90 20.06
C GLY A 276 5.71 19.25 19.72
N VAL A 277 5.68 18.29 18.80
CA VAL A 277 4.49 17.44 18.55
C VAL A 277 4.18 16.65 19.84
N PRO A 278 2.91 16.59 20.29
CA PRO A 278 2.56 15.83 21.49
C PRO A 278 3.04 14.38 21.41
N VAL A 279 3.64 13.87 22.49
CA VAL A 279 4.27 12.53 22.50
C VAL A 279 3.25 11.42 22.20
N ALA A 280 2.00 11.57 22.65
CA ALA A 280 0.92 10.64 22.34
C ALA A 280 0.63 10.56 20.84
N ASP A 281 0.71 11.69 20.13
CA ASP A 281 0.50 11.75 18.68
C ASP A 281 1.73 11.24 17.90
N LEU A 282 2.91 11.27 18.52
CA LEU A 282 4.15 10.77 17.93
C LEU A 282 4.26 9.25 17.94
N GLN A 283 3.61 8.54 18.86
CA GLN A 283 3.69 7.08 18.91
C GLN A 283 3.32 6.40 17.57
N PRO A 284 2.15 6.66 16.95
CA PRO A 284 1.82 6.11 15.64
C PRO A 284 2.76 6.60 14.53
N VAL A 285 3.14 7.87 14.55
CA VAL A 285 4.04 8.47 13.53
C VAL A 285 5.42 7.81 13.58
N LEU A 286 6.00 7.62 14.76
CA LEU A 286 7.31 6.98 14.90
C LEU A 286 7.24 5.49 14.55
N ALA A 287 6.14 4.80 14.84
CA ALA A 287 5.95 3.41 14.39
C ALA A 287 5.96 3.31 12.86
N HIS A 288 5.31 4.26 12.19
CA HIS A 288 5.32 4.39 10.73
C HIS A 288 6.74 4.64 10.19
N GLU A 289 7.44 5.67 10.69
CA GLU A 289 8.78 6.01 10.21
C GLU A 289 9.82 4.91 10.48
N LEU A 290 9.79 4.29 11.67
CA LEU A 290 10.69 3.18 11.97
C LEU A 290 10.40 1.94 11.13
N THR A 291 9.15 1.74 10.68
CA THR A 291 8.82 0.68 9.73
C THR A 291 9.50 0.92 8.38
N HIS A 292 9.58 2.17 7.91
CA HIS A 292 10.39 2.50 6.74
C HIS A 292 11.87 2.18 6.95
N LEU A 293 12.46 2.53 8.11
CA LEU A 293 13.85 2.16 8.38
C LEU A 293 14.07 0.64 8.34
N ALA A 294 13.14 -0.16 8.86
CA ALA A 294 13.20 -1.62 8.81
C ALA A 294 13.11 -2.14 7.36
N GLN A 295 12.20 -1.58 6.55
CA GLN A 295 12.08 -1.90 5.13
C GLN A 295 13.36 -1.58 4.36
N LEU A 296 13.94 -0.40 4.59
CA LEU A 296 15.16 0.05 3.92
C LEU A 296 16.38 -0.78 4.35
N SER A 297 16.47 -1.14 5.63
CA SER A 297 17.49 -2.07 6.15
C SER A 297 17.40 -3.43 5.45
N TRP A 298 16.19 -3.99 5.37
CA TRP A 298 15.96 -5.26 4.69
C TRP A 298 16.29 -5.19 3.18
N CYS A 299 15.93 -4.10 2.51
CA CYS A 299 16.25 -3.90 1.10
C CYS A 299 17.76 -3.82 0.88
N ARG A 300 18.47 -3.10 1.75
CA ARG A 300 19.93 -3.01 1.71
C ARG A 300 20.58 -4.38 1.91
N ASP A 301 20.14 -5.15 2.89
CA ASP A 301 20.63 -6.51 3.14
C ASP A 301 20.39 -7.44 1.94
N SER A 302 19.21 -7.34 1.32
CA SER A 302 18.75 -8.29 0.31
C SER A 302 19.24 -7.98 -1.10
N PHE A 303 19.42 -6.70 -1.42
CA PHE A 303 19.74 -6.22 -2.77
C PHE A 303 21.05 -5.42 -2.84
N GLY A 304 21.65 -5.06 -1.72
CA GLY A 304 22.86 -4.24 -1.68
C GLY A 304 22.66 -2.91 -2.41
N LEU A 305 23.54 -2.66 -3.39
CA LEU A 305 23.51 -1.45 -4.22
C LEU A 305 22.56 -1.53 -5.42
N ALA A 306 21.95 -2.70 -5.69
CA ALA A 306 20.96 -2.79 -6.77
C ALA A 306 19.75 -1.87 -6.48
N PRO A 307 18.98 -1.48 -7.51
CA PRO A 307 17.71 -0.79 -7.31
C PRO A 307 16.80 -1.61 -6.40
N TRP A 308 16.20 -0.96 -5.41
CA TRP A 308 15.30 -1.65 -4.48
C TRP A 308 13.93 -1.77 -5.12
N PRO A 309 13.31 -2.96 -5.12
CA PRO A 309 12.01 -3.17 -5.74
C PRO A 309 10.83 -2.71 -4.86
N LEU A 310 11.12 -1.90 -3.84
CA LEU A 310 10.17 -1.34 -2.88
C LEU A 310 9.46 -0.14 -3.52
N THR A 311 8.21 -0.36 -3.88
CA THR A 311 7.33 0.65 -4.48
C THR A 311 6.61 1.47 -3.42
N ASP A 312 6.18 2.69 -3.77
CA ASP A 312 5.56 3.63 -2.81
C ASP A 312 4.32 3.03 -2.13
N TRP A 313 3.45 2.34 -2.88
CA TRP A 313 2.24 1.75 -2.31
C TRP A 313 2.52 0.63 -1.30
N VAL A 314 3.57 -0.18 -1.50
CA VAL A 314 3.97 -1.22 -0.54
C VAL A 314 4.61 -0.58 0.67
N ALA A 315 5.55 0.35 0.46
CA ALA A 315 6.23 1.05 1.53
C ALA A 315 5.22 1.70 2.49
N GLU A 316 4.34 2.53 1.94
CA GLU A 316 3.34 3.30 2.69
C GLU A 316 2.23 2.40 3.26
N GLY A 317 1.76 1.41 2.49
CA GLY A 317 0.71 0.49 2.92
C GLY A 317 1.13 -0.33 4.13
N VAL A 318 2.35 -0.87 4.12
CA VAL A 318 2.93 -1.60 5.25
C VAL A 318 3.20 -0.68 6.44
N ALA A 319 3.74 0.51 6.23
CA ALA A 319 4.04 1.44 7.32
C ALA A 319 2.77 1.92 8.05
N HIS A 320 1.69 2.23 7.33
CA HIS A 320 0.40 2.56 7.95
C HIS A 320 -0.31 1.34 8.57
N ALA A 321 -0.16 0.14 8.01
CA ALA A 321 -0.67 -1.07 8.65
C ALA A 321 0.05 -1.34 9.98
N ALA A 322 1.39 -1.23 10.00
CA ALA A 322 2.21 -1.41 11.19
C ALA A 322 1.90 -0.35 12.26
N GLU A 323 1.71 0.90 11.86
CA GLU A 323 1.25 1.98 12.76
C GLU A 323 0.05 1.54 13.61
N VAL A 324 -0.99 1.03 12.96
CA VAL A 324 -2.23 0.61 13.64
C VAL A 324 -2.01 -0.68 14.44
N GLN A 325 -1.34 -1.68 13.87
CA GLN A 325 -1.15 -2.98 14.51
C GLN A 325 -0.28 -2.91 15.77
N LEU A 326 0.74 -2.05 15.77
CA LEU A 326 1.69 -1.94 16.87
C LEU A 326 1.21 -1.01 17.97
N THR A 327 0.40 -0.01 17.65
CA THR A 327 0.00 1.02 18.62
C THR A 327 -1.46 0.91 19.03
N GLY A 328 -2.33 0.32 18.20
CA GLY A 328 -3.77 0.37 18.36
C GLY A 328 -4.36 1.77 18.15
N ILE A 329 -3.56 2.74 17.69
CA ILE A 329 -3.93 4.14 17.51
C ILE A 329 -4.24 4.36 16.04
N TRP A 330 -5.44 4.88 15.75
CA TRP A 330 -5.97 5.00 14.39
C TRP A 330 -5.96 6.44 13.86
N GLN A 331 -5.68 7.42 14.72
CA GLN A 331 -5.93 8.84 14.47
C GLN A 331 -5.24 9.33 13.18
N ASN A 332 -4.00 8.88 12.92
CA ASN A 332 -3.27 9.30 11.73
C ASN A 332 -3.70 8.53 10.46
N VAL A 333 -4.27 7.33 10.56
CA VAL A 333 -4.78 6.59 9.38
C VAL A 333 -6.26 6.88 9.11
N ALA A 334 -7.06 7.26 10.11
CA ALA A 334 -8.52 7.34 10.03
C ALA A 334 -9.02 8.16 8.83
N MET A 335 -8.49 9.36 8.61
CA MET A 335 -8.93 10.21 7.48
C MET A 335 -8.62 9.60 6.11
N ARG A 336 -7.54 8.80 6.02
CA ARG A 336 -7.11 8.14 4.77
C ARG A 336 -8.03 6.97 4.46
N LEU A 337 -8.33 6.14 5.46
CA LEU A 337 -9.32 5.07 5.33
C LEU A 337 -10.70 5.62 4.99
N GLU A 338 -11.10 6.73 5.61
CA GLU A 338 -12.38 7.37 5.31
C GLU A 338 -12.42 7.91 3.88
N ALA A 339 -11.33 8.52 3.39
CA ALA A 339 -11.22 8.96 2.00
C ALA A 339 -11.37 7.77 1.02
N PHE A 340 -10.69 6.66 1.30
CA PHE A 340 -10.81 5.42 0.53
C PHE A 340 -12.24 4.87 0.56
N GLN A 341 -12.87 4.80 1.72
CA GLN A 341 -14.22 4.25 1.88
C GLN A 341 -15.28 5.06 1.15
N ARG A 342 -15.16 6.39 1.14
CA ARG A 342 -16.11 7.27 0.45
C ARG A 342 -16.01 7.17 -1.07
N HIS A 343 -14.79 7.00 -1.60
CA HIS A 343 -14.53 7.00 -3.04
C HIS A 343 -13.53 5.91 -3.46
N PRO A 344 -13.83 4.62 -3.24
CA PRO A 344 -12.89 3.54 -3.51
C PRO A 344 -12.52 3.45 -5.00
N GLU A 345 -13.37 3.95 -5.89
CA GLU A 345 -13.14 3.98 -7.34
C GLU A 345 -12.06 4.98 -7.76
N ARG A 346 -11.70 5.93 -6.88
CA ARG A 346 -10.68 6.98 -7.13
C ARG A 346 -9.35 6.71 -6.42
N CYS A 347 -9.25 5.58 -5.74
CA CYS A 347 -8.14 5.26 -4.84
C CYS A 347 -7.39 4.04 -5.39
N PRO A 348 -6.56 4.20 -6.44
CA PRO A 348 -5.77 3.10 -6.97
C PRO A 348 -4.88 2.51 -5.87
N LEU A 349 -4.91 1.18 -5.75
CA LEU A 349 -4.04 0.44 -4.84
C LEU A 349 -2.58 0.48 -5.32
N VAL A 350 -2.36 0.18 -6.60
CA VAL A 350 -1.01 0.06 -7.18
C VAL A 350 -0.56 1.44 -7.67
N VAL A 351 0.27 2.09 -6.87
CA VAL A 351 0.90 3.38 -7.16
C VAL A 351 2.40 3.22 -6.93
N ASP A 352 3.15 2.89 -7.97
CA ASP A 352 4.57 2.54 -7.80
C ASP A 352 5.46 3.75 -7.52
N ASP A 353 5.18 4.88 -8.19
CA ASP A 353 5.79 6.20 -7.97
C ASP A 353 4.66 7.22 -7.78
N ALA A 354 4.36 7.54 -6.52
CA ALA A 354 3.28 8.43 -6.14
C ALA A 354 3.54 9.87 -6.57
N VAL A 355 4.81 10.29 -6.63
CA VAL A 355 5.17 11.64 -7.08
C VAL A 355 4.93 11.78 -8.58
N ALA A 356 5.44 10.84 -9.39
CA ALA A 356 5.20 10.83 -10.83
C ALA A 356 3.72 10.65 -11.19
N ALA A 357 2.94 9.99 -10.33
CA ALA A 357 1.49 9.89 -10.47
C ALA A 357 0.70 11.13 -10.04
N GLY A 358 1.35 12.15 -9.47
CA GLY A 358 0.64 13.29 -8.90
C GLY A 358 -0.25 12.90 -7.70
N ARG A 359 0.06 11.75 -7.07
CA ARG A 359 -0.64 11.17 -5.92
C ARG A 359 0.19 11.21 -4.64
N TRP A 360 1.26 12.02 -4.64
CA TRP A 360 2.10 12.20 -3.46
C TRP A 360 1.24 12.67 -2.28
N ARG A 361 1.21 11.87 -1.21
CA ARG A 361 0.40 12.10 0.00
C ARG A 361 -1.11 12.19 -0.27
N GLU A 362 -1.61 11.65 -1.38
CA GLU A 362 -3.04 11.59 -1.65
C GLU A 362 -3.73 10.64 -0.65
N PRO A 363 -4.69 11.13 0.16
CA PRO A 363 -5.22 10.35 1.29
C PRO A 363 -5.90 9.03 0.91
N GLY A 364 -6.64 9.00 -0.20
CA GLY A 364 -7.44 7.85 -0.62
C GLY A 364 -6.59 6.66 -1.04
N SER A 365 -5.60 6.86 -1.91
CA SER A 365 -4.69 5.80 -2.37
C SER A 365 -3.84 5.27 -1.22
N ARG A 366 -3.38 6.13 -0.30
CA ARG A 366 -2.72 5.69 0.94
C ARG A 366 -3.68 4.92 1.87
N GLY A 367 -4.94 5.32 1.91
CA GLY A 367 -6.00 4.59 2.60
C GLY A 367 -6.22 3.18 2.02
N ALA A 368 -6.26 3.07 0.69
CA ALA A 368 -6.36 1.78 -0.01
C ALA A 368 -5.13 0.90 0.28
N ALA A 369 -3.91 1.46 0.19
CA ALA A 369 -2.68 0.75 0.50
C ALA A 369 -2.62 0.28 1.97
N CYS A 370 -3.02 1.13 2.92
CA CYS A 370 -3.11 0.75 4.33
C CYS A 370 -4.15 -0.37 4.56
N ALA A 371 -5.34 -0.22 3.99
CA ALA A 371 -6.42 -1.21 4.10
C ALA A 371 -6.00 -2.58 3.55
N PHE A 372 -5.32 -2.58 2.40
CA PHE A 372 -4.76 -3.79 1.81
C PHE A 372 -3.61 -4.35 2.64
N GLY A 373 -2.73 -3.50 3.18
CA GLY A 373 -1.63 -3.91 4.06
C GLY A 373 -2.11 -4.57 5.36
N LEU A 374 -3.16 -4.03 5.98
CA LEU A 374 -3.81 -4.63 7.16
C LEU A 374 -4.38 -6.00 6.83
N TRP A 375 -5.11 -6.10 5.72
CA TRP A 375 -5.65 -7.37 5.26
C TRP A 375 -4.53 -8.39 4.97
N CYS A 376 -3.49 -8.01 4.23
CA CYS A 376 -2.35 -8.88 3.96
C CYS A 376 -1.65 -9.34 5.23
N ALA A 377 -1.50 -8.46 6.22
CA ALA A 377 -0.90 -8.81 7.50
C ALA A 377 -1.75 -9.80 8.31
N GLU A 378 -3.08 -9.71 8.21
CA GLU A 378 -3.99 -10.73 8.78
C GLU A 378 -3.90 -12.08 8.07
N GLN A 379 -3.76 -12.09 6.73
CA GLN A 379 -3.75 -13.32 5.94
C GLN A 379 -2.39 -14.02 5.92
N TYR A 380 -1.30 -13.24 5.82
CA TYR A 380 0.05 -13.73 5.52
C TYR A 380 1.07 -13.36 6.60
N GLY A 381 0.66 -12.63 7.63
CA GLY A 381 1.52 -12.12 8.70
C GLY A 381 2.13 -10.75 8.38
N PRO A 382 2.63 -10.04 9.41
CA PRO A 382 3.08 -8.64 9.31
C PRO A 382 4.26 -8.41 8.36
N GLN A 383 5.01 -9.46 8.00
CA GLN A 383 6.19 -9.40 7.12
C GLN A 383 5.91 -9.92 5.70
N TRP A 384 4.64 -10.06 5.29
CA TRP A 384 4.24 -10.56 3.96
C TRP A 384 5.01 -9.89 2.81
N TRP A 385 5.30 -8.60 2.96
CA TRP A 385 5.98 -7.77 1.97
C TRP A 385 7.41 -8.25 1.69
N THR A 386 8.10 -8.88 2.65
CA THR A 386 9.46 -9.41 2.44
C THR A 386 9.47 -10.56 1.43
N ALA A 387 8.50 -11.47 1.51
CA ALA A 387 8.34 -12.54 0.53
C ALA A 387 7.98 -11.97 -0.84
N TRP A 388 7.05 -11.01 -0.89
CA TRP A 388 6.64 -10.35 -2.13
C TRP A 388 7.80 -9.62 -2.82
N LEU A 389 8.62 -8.87 -2.07
CA LEU A 389 9.81 -8.19 -2.61
C LEU A 389 10.93 -9.14 -3.00
N SER A 390 10.98 -10.34 -2.42
CA SER A 390 11.99 -11.36 -2.77
C SER A 390 11.74 -12.01 -4.13
N ALA A 391 10.54 -11.87 -4.68
CA ALA A 391 10.25 -12.27 -6.05
C ALA A 391 11.07 -11.44 -7.04
N ASP A 392 11.34 -12.02 -8.21
CA ASP A 392 12.02 -11.29 -9.28
C ASP A 392 11.22 -10.02 -9.64
N PRO A 393 11.84 -8.84 -9.59
CA PRO A 393 11.14 -7.59 -9.81
C PRO A 393 10.58 -7.42 -11.22
N ASP A 394 11.11 -8.14 -12.20
CA ASP A 394 10.72 -8.09 -13.60
C ASP A 394 9.51 -8.99 -13.92
N LEU A 395 9.04 -9.77 -12.93
CA LEU A 395 7.81 -10.56 -13.08
C LEU A 395 6.59 -9.65 -13.18
N GLU A 396 5.77 -9.91 -14.20
CA GLU A 396 4.49 -9.22 -14.41
C GLU A 396 3.56 -9.38 -13.20
N ASP A 397 3.58 -10.56 -12.57
CA ASP A 397 2.78 -10.87 -11.39
C ASP A 397 3.61 -11.55 -10.29
N ARG A 398 4.15 -10.72 -9.39
CA ARG A 398 4.90 -11.19 -8.21
C ARG A 398 4.03 -12.01 -7.26
N TRP A 399 2.72 -11.78 -7.20
CA TRP A 399 1.82 -12.55 -6.32
C TRP A 399 1.74 -14.00 -6.78
N GLN A 400 1.66 -14.22 -8.10
CA GLN A 400 1.62 -15.56 -8.66
C GLN A 400 2.89 -16.35 -8.32
N ALA A 401 4.05 -15.69 -8.29
CA ALA A 401 5.32 -16.33 -7.98
C ALA A 401 5.47 -16.71 -6.50
N VAL A 402 4.95 -15.91 -5.56
CA VAL A 402 5.15 -16.13 -4.11
C VAL A 402 3.99 -16.87 -3.44
N GLY A 403 2.77 -16.70 -3.94
CA GLY A 403 1.55 -17.25 -3.34
C GLY A 403 0.78 -18.19 -4.26
N GLY A 404 1.23 -18.41 -5.50
CA GLY A 404 0.52 -19.25 -6.47
C GLY A 404 -0.82 -18.66 -6.96
N GLN A 405 -1.12 -17.40 -6.61
CA GLN A 405 -2.33 -16.69 -6.99
C GLN A 405 -1.99 -15.38 -7.68
N SER A 406 -2.74 -15.02 -8.72
CA SER A 406 -2.52 -13.75 -9.41
C SER A 406 -2.85 -12.56 -8.50
N LEU A 407 -2.28 -11.39 -8.80
CA LEU A 407 -2.69 -10.13 -8.17
C LEU A 407 -4.20 -9.92 -8.30
N ALA A 408 -4.78 -10.28 -9.44
CA ALA A 408 -6.21 -10.14 -9.66
C ALA A 408 -7.03 -11.01 -8.67
N ASP A 409 -6.58 -12.22 -8.36
CA ASP A 409 -7.27 -13.09 -7.42
C ASP A 409 -7.13 -12.62 -5.97
N VAL A 410 -5.93 -12.18 -5.59
CA VAL A 410 -5.67 -11.58 -4.27
C VAL A 410 -6.49 -10.30 -4.09
N TYR A 411 -6.53 -9.46 -5.11
CA TYR A 411 -7.31 -8.22 -5.11
C TYR A 411 -8.82 -8.50 -5.03
N ARG A 412 -9.32 -9.53 -5.71
CA ARG A 412 -10.71 -9.97 -5.58
C ARG A 412 -11.02 -10.41 -4.15
N ALA A 413 -10.18 -11.26 -3.57
CA ALA A 413 -10.37 -11.75 -2.21
C ALA A 413 -10.42 -10.59 -1.20
N TRP A 414 -9.54 -9.60 -1.37
CA TRP A 414 -9.53 -8.38 -0.56
C TRP A 414 -10.80 -7.54 -0.75
N THR A 415 -11.18 -7.20 -1.97
CA THR A 415 -12.37 -6.34 -2.21
C THR A 415 -13.68 -7.00 -1.78
N VAL A 416 -13.79 -8.32 -1.95
CA VAL A 416 -14.90 -9.10 -1.37
C VAL A 416 -14.87 -9.03 0.15
N SER A 417 -13.71 -9.14 0.79
CA SER A 417 -13.60 -9.02 2.26
C SER A 417 -14.04 -7.64 2.75
N LEU A 418 -13.78 -6.57 2.01
CA LEU A 418 -14.25 -5.23 2.38
C LEU A 418 -15.79 -5.13 2.39
N CYS A 419 -16.47 -5.80 1.47
CA CYS A 419 -17.94 -5.84 1.46
C CYS A 419 -18.52 -6.69 2.59
N VAL A 420 -17.90 -7.84 2.84
CA VAL A 420 -18.42 -8.83 3.80
C VAL A 420 -18.11 -8.37 5.21
N ASP A 421 -16.83 -8.15 5.49
CA ASP A 421 -16.29 -7.92 6.81
C ASP A 421 -16.21 -6.43 7.16
N GLY A 422 -16.01 -5.56 6.16
CA GLY A 422 -15.66 -4.16 6.38
C GLY A 422 -14.20 -3.96 6.81
N LEU A 423 -13.77 -2.71 6.86
CA LEU A 423 -12.47 -2.35 7.41
C LEU A 423 -12.48 -2.44 8.94
N PRO A 424 -11.39 -2.93 9.56
CA PRO A 424 -11.23 -2.82 11.00
C PRO A 424 -11.34 -1.34 11.43
N GLY A 425 -12.09 -1.10 12.52
CA GLY A 425 -12.33 0.23 13.06
C GLY A 425 -11.57 0.49 14.37
N PRO A 426 -11.58 1.74 14.88
CA PRO A 426 -10.80 2.16 16.05
C PRO A 426 -11.06 1.37 17.33
N THR A 427 -12.27 0.82 17.48
CA THR A 427 -12.70 0.08 18.66
C THR A 427 -12.38 -1.40 18.60
N GLY A 428 -11.87 -1.92 17.47
CA GLY A 428 -11.58 -3.34 17.26
C GLY A 428 -12.80 -4.28 17.33
N SER A 429 -14.01 -3.74 17.60
CA SER A 429 -15.25 -4.51 17.65
C SER A 429 -15.74 -4.83 16.24
N ALA A 430 -16.20 -6.07 16.03
CA ALA A 430 -16.78 -6.52 14.75
C ALA A 430 -17.98 -5.64 14.31
N GLU A 431 -18.67 -5.02 15.26
CA GLU A 431 -19.82 -4.13 15.04
C GLU A 431 -19.44 -2.73 14.53
N ALA A 432 -18.17 -2.33 14.60
CA ALA A 432 -17.70 -1.00 14.17
C ALA A 432 -16.95 -1.00 12.84
N ARG A 433 -17.00 -2.12 12.09
CA ARG A 433 -16.29 -2.23 10.81
C ARG A 433 -17.01 -1.43 9.72
N SER A 434 -16.34 -0.42 9.17
CA SER A 434 -16.91 0.43 8.12
C SER A 434 -16.71 -0.18 6.74
N LYS A 435 -17.78 -0.22 5.94
CA LYS A 435 -17.80 -0.80 4.59
C LYS A 435 -17.57 0.28 3.53
N PRO A 436 -17.07 -0.08 2.33
CA PRO A 436 -17.01 0.86 1.21
C PRO A 436 -18.38 1.43 0.86
N ALA A 437 -18.41 2.67 0.37
CA ALA A 437 -19.62 3.30 -0.11
C ALA A 437 -20.24 2.50 -1.26
N LEU A 438 -21.52 2.17 -1.13
CA LEU A 438 -22.30 1.45 -2.14
C LEU A 438 -23.16 2.43 -2.93
N ARG A 439 -23.18 2.28 -4.26
CA ARG A 439 -24.12 2.95 -5.15
C ARG A 439 -25.35 2.07 -5.34
N SER A 440 -26.56 2.60 -5.20
CA SER A 440 -27.77 1.82 -5.48
C SER A 440 -27.98 1.68 -6.98
N LEU A 441 -28.31 0.47 -7.43
CA LEU A 441 -28.68 0.17 -8.81
C LEU A 441 -30.08 -0.43 -8.84
N GLU A 442 -31.04 0.34 -9.35
CA GLU A 442 -32.46 -0.04 -9.43
C GLU A 442 -32.76 -0.83 -10.70
N VAL A 443 -33.65 -1.82 -10.61
CA VAL A 443 -34.12 -2.60 -11.76
C VAL A 443 -34.87 -1.71 -12.74
N ASP A 444 -34.53 -1.81 -14.02
CA ASP A 444 -35.08 -0.99 -15.11
C ASP A 444 -34.91 0.52 -14.86
N GLY A 445 -33.97 0.86 -13.98
CA GLY A 445 -33.55 2.23 -13.70
C GLY A 445 -32.64 2.80 -14.78
N ARG A 446 -32.03 3.94 -14.46
CA ARG A 446 -31.03 4.57 -15.33
C ARG A 446 -29.70 3.81 -15.26
N ASP A 447 -28.95 3.91 -16.34
CA ASP A 447 -27.58 3.40 -16.42
C ASP A 447 -26.71 4.22 -15.46
N GLU A 448 -26.00 3.51 -14.59
CA GLU A 448 -25.03 4.12 -13.70
C GLU A 448 -23.67 4.08 -14.36
N THR A 449 -23.07 5.25 -14.59
CA THR A 449 -21.70 5.35 -15.12
C THR A 449 -20.75 5.79 -14.01
N VAL A 450 -19.70 5.02 -13.79
CA VAL A 450 -18.63 5.30 -12.84
C VAL A 450 -17.29 5.41 -13.56
N THR A 451 -16.39 6.25 -13.06
CA THR A 451 -15.00 6.30 -13.53
C THR A 451 -14.11 5.67 -12.46
N ILE A 452 -13.37 4.64 -12.84
CA ILE A 452 -12.45 3.89 -11.97
C ILE A 452 -11.01 4.27 -12.33
N GLU A 453 -10.20 4.66 -11.34
CA GLU A 453 -8.82 5.14 -11.52
C GLU A 453 -7.80 4.04 -11.21
N GLY A 454 -6.94 3.70 -12.18
CA GLY A 454 -5.91 2.67 -12.06
C GLY A 454 -6.46 1.32 -11.56
N THR A 455 -5.77 0.73 -10.58
CA THR A 455 -6.20 -0.49 -9.90
C THR A 455 -7.13 -0.18 -8.72
N ALA A 456 -8.40 0.07 -9.01
CA ALA A 456 -9.43 0.49 -8.05
C ALA A 456 -10.77 -0.24 -8.27
N SER A 457 -11.74 -0.02 -7.37
CA SER A 457 -13.03 -0.72 -7.39
C SER A 457 -14.22 0.19 -7.12
N ALA A 458 -15.31 -0.03 -7.85
CA ALA A 458 -16.62 0.52 -7.58
C ALA A 458 -17.56 -0.56 -7.03
N TYR A 459 -18.45 -0.18 -6.13
CA TYR A 459 -19.37 -1.08 -5.44
C TYR A 459 -20.81 -0.64 -5.67
N PHE A 460 -21.67 -1.59 -6.07
CA PHE A 460 -23.08 -1.35 -6.36
C PHE A 460 -23.96 -2.29 -5.56
N ARG A 461 -24.94 -1.76 -4.84
CA ARG A 461 -26.02 -2.56 -4.25
C ARG A 461 -27.09 -2.80 -5.31
N LEU A 462 -27.43 -4.06 -5.54
CA LEU A 462 -28.40 -4.48 -6.55
C LEU A 462 -29.79 -4.53 -5.91
N ASP A 463 -30.65 -3.57 -6.24
CA ASP A 463 -31.97 -3.43 -5.62
C ASP A 463 -33.02 -4.25 -6.41
N THR A 464 -32.93 -5.59 -6.32
CA THR A 464 -33.88 -6.55 -6.94
C THR A 464 -34.19 -7.73 -6.03
N ALA A 465 -35.47 -8.14 -5.96
CA ALA A 465 -35.87 -9.42 -5.36
C ALA A 465 -36.06 -10.53 -6.41
N ASP A 466 -36.40 -10.13 -7.63
CA ASP A 466 -36.67 -11.05 -8.73
C ASP A 466 -35.40 -11.36 -9.54
N ALA A 467 -35.52 -12.33 -10.44
CA ALA A 467 -34.48 -12.60 -11.43
C ALA A 467 -34.27 -11.36 -12.31
N ALA A 468 -33.01 -10.97 -12.49
CA ALA A 468 -32.64 -9.78 -13.23
C ALA A 468 -31.33 -10.01 -13.96
N THR A 469 -31.02 -9.13 -14.90
CA THR A 469 -29.77 -9.18 -15.67
C THR A 469 -28.95 -7.93 -15.40
N VAL A 470 -27.66 -8.10 -15.08
CA VAL A 470 -26.70 -7.01 -14.95
C VAL A 470 -25.89 -6.92 -16.23
N GLN A 471 -25.93 -5.76 -16.88
CA GLN A 471 -25.13 -5.44 -18.05
C GLN A 471 -23.99 -4.51 -17.65
N ILE A 472 -22.78 -4.84 -18.06
CA ILE A 472 -21.57 -4.07 -17.79
C ILE A 472 -20.91 -3.72 -19.12
N ALA A 473 -20.54 -2.44 -19.27
CA ALA A 473 -19.87 -1.94 -20.46
C ALA A 473 -18.78 -0.94 -20.09
N GLY A 474 -17.53 -1.25 -20.42
CA GLY A 474 -16.38 -0.36 -20.39
C GLY A 474 -15.66 -0.31 -21.75
N PRO A 475 -14.54 0.41 -21.83
CA PRO A 475 -13.71 0.45 -23.04
C PRO A 475 -13.19 -0.95 -23.38
N ARG A 476 -13.11 -1.27 -24.68
CA ARG A 476 -12.56 -2.56 -25.15
C ARG A 476 -11.20 -2.94 -24.55
N PRO A 477 -10.21 -2.03 -24.41
CA PRO A 477 -8.90 -2.39 -23.84
C PRO A 477 -8.91 -2.48 -22.31
N ALA A 478 -10.03 -2.22 -21.64
CA ALA A 478 -10.08 -2.22 -20.19
C ALA A 478 -9.96 -3.65 -19.64
N ARG A 479 -9.03 -3.83 -18.69
CA ARG A 479 -8.93 -5.04 -17.89
C ARG A 479 -9.89 -4.92 -16.72
N LEU A 480 -11.11 -5.44 -16.89
CA LEU A 480 -12.13 -5.43 -15.85
C LEU A 480 -12.19 -6.78 -15.13
N GLN A 481 -12.36 -6.74 -13.82
CA GLN A 481 -12.78 -7.87 -13.01
C GLN A 481 -14.12 -7.54 -12.39
N VAL A 482 -15.06 -8.47 -12.53
CA VAL A 482 -16.41 -8.30 -12.00
C VAL A 482 -16.73 -9.44 -11.06
N THR A 483 -17.30 -9.11 -9.91
CA THR A 483 -17.63 -10.08 -8.87
C THR A 483 -18.97 -9.72 -8.25
N VAL A 484 -19.88 -10.68 -8.18
CA VAL A 484 -21.13 -10.54 -7.43
C VAL A 484 -20.95 -11.21 -6.08
N VAL A 485 -21.29 -10.51 -5.02
CA VAL A 485 -21.19 -10.98 -3.62
C VAL A 485 -22.56 -11.00 -3.00
N HIS A 486 -22.89 -12.09 -2.32
CA HIS A 486 -24.04 -12.14 -1.41
C HIS A 486 -23.57 -11.76 0.01
N VAL A 487 -24.09 -10.65 0.52
CA VAL A 487 -23.76 -10.15 1.86
C VAL A 487 -24.97 -10.38 2.76
N PRO A 488 -24.84 -11.16 3.86
CA PRO A 488 -25.94 -11.33 4.81
C PRO A 488 -26.43 -9.98 5.33
N ARG A 489 -27.75 -9.80 5.43
CA ARG A 489 -28.30 -8.58 6.03
C ARG A 489 -27.87 -8.55 7.49
N GLN A 490 -27.14 -7.51 7.88
CA GLN A 490 -26.89 -7.30 9.30
C GLN A 490 -28.21 -6.95 9.99
N PRO A 491 -28.51 -7.54 11.16
CA PRO A 491 -29.67 -7.15 11.94
C PRO A 491 -29.55 -5.64 12.24
N ARG A 492 -30.62 -4.90 11.91
CA ARG A 492 -30.69 -3.45 12.12
C ARG A 492 -30.70 -3.07 13.59
#